data_AF-A0A4P5VUS4-F1
#
_entry.id   AF-A0A4P5VUS4-F1
#
_cell.length_a   1.000
_cell.length_b   1.000
_cell.length_c   1.000
_cell.angle_alpha   90.00
_cell.angle_beta   90.00
_cell.angle_gamma   90.00
#
_symmetry.space_group_name_H-M   'P 1'
#
loop_
_entity.id
_entity.type
_entity.pdbx_description
1 polymer ?
#
loop_
_entity_poly.entity_id
_entity_poly.type
_entity_poly.pdbx_seq_one_letter_code
_entity_poly.pdbx_strand_id
1 'polypeptide(L)' 'MKIHEYQGKEVLRKHGVSTLQGAAAHTPEAAMDAARSIGGSVWVVKSQVHAGGRGMGRFVGEVDEAALALVVAGADAPG' A
#
# COMPACT_ATOMS: atom_id res chain seq x y z
N MET A 1 1.58 -21.10 -10.83
CA MET A 1 0.74 -20.29 -9.93
C MET A 1 1.52 -19.04 -9.54
N LYS A 2 0.90 -17.86 -9.51
CA LYS A 2 1.52 -16.61 -9.05
C LYS A 2 0.95 -16.24 -7.67
N ILE A 3 1.73 -15.54 -6.86
CA ILE A 3 1.31 -15.00 -5.55
C ILE A 3 1.49 -13.48 -5.52
N HIS A 4 0.77 -12.81 -4.63
CA HIS A 4 0.88 -11.37 -4.43
C HIS A 4 2.17 -10.99 -3.68
N GLU A 5 2.56 -9.71 -3.73
CA GLU A 5 3.76 -9.21 -3.05
C GLU A 5 3.71 -9.46 -1.54
N TYR A 6 2.56 -9.22 -0.89
CA TYR A 6 2.43 -9.43 0.55
C TYR A 6 2.60 -10.90 0.95
N GLN A 7 2.04 -11.84 0.15
CA GLN A 7 2.20 -13.28 0.36
C GLN A 7 3.66 -13.71 0.20
N GLY A 8 4.35 -13.18 -0.81
CA GLY A 8 5.79 -13.42 -0.98
C GLY A 8 6.60 -12.92 0.21
N LYS A 9 6.31 -11.72 0.73
CA LYS A 9 6.95 -11.18 1.93
C LYS A 9 6.69 -12.03 3.18
N GLU A 10 5.49 -12.58 3.33
CA GLU A 10 5.17 -13.50 4.42
C GLU A 10 5.99 -14.78 4.37
N VAL A 11 6.13 -15.39 3.19
CA VAL A 11 6.97 -16.58 3.01
C VAL A 11 8.43 -16.25 3.36
N LEU A 12 8.97 -15.16 2.83
CA LEU A 12 10.35 -14.74 3.12
C LEU A 12 10.59 -14.53 4.62
N ARG A 13 9.67 -13.83 5.30
CA ARG A 13 9.75 -13.59 6.74
C ARG A 13 9.67 -14.88 7.56
N LYS A 14 8.84 -15.86 7.16
CA LYS A 14 8.80 -17.19 7.79
C LYS A 14 10.15 -17.92 7.73
N HIS A 15 10.99 -17.60 6.75
CA HIS A 15 12.33 -18.16 6.58
C HIS A 15 13.45 -17.23 7.08
N GLY A 16 13.13 -16.22 7.89
CA GLY A 16 14.12 -15.34 8.52
C GLY A 16 14.71 -14.27 7.59
N VAL A 17 14.18 -14.11 6.38
CA VAL A 17 14.61 -13.03 5.48
C VAL A 17 13.94 -11.73 5.90
N SER A 18 14.76 -10.71 6.18
CA SER A 18 14.27 -9.37 6.54
C SER A 18 13.48 -8.76 5.37
N THR A 19 12.30 -8.23 5.68
CA THR A 19 11.43 -7.54 4.73
C THR A 19 10.85 -6.29 5.38
N LEU A 20 10.51 -5.28 4.58
CA LEU A 20 9.81 -4.09 5.09
C LEU A 20 8.43 -4.48 5.61
N GLN A 21 8.05 -3.90 6.75
CA GLN A 21 6.70 -4.05 7.31
C GLN A 21 5.63 -3.62 6.31
N GLY A 22 4.48 -4.27 6.36
CA GLY A 22 3.37 -4.02 5.47
C GLY A 22 2.20 -4.94 5.80
N ALA A 23 1.00 -4.53 5.39
CA ALA A 23 -0.22 -5.32 5.53
C ALA A 23 -1.02 -5.25 4.22
N ALA A 24 -1.79 -6.31 3.94
CA ALA A 24 -2.80 -6.26 2.89
C ALA A 24 -4.02 -5.50 3.40
N ALA A 25 -4.53 -4.56 2.60
CA ALA A 25 -5.73 -3.80 2.89
C ALA A 25 -6.73 -3.98 1.76
N HIS A 26 -8.00 -4.21 2.12
CA HIS A 26 -9.12 -4.39 1.19
C HIS A 26 -10.08 -3.20 1.19
N THR A 27 -9.92 -2.28 2.14
CA THR A 27 -10.67 -1.03 2.22
C THR A 27 -9.71 0.13 2.56
N PRO A 28 -10.09 1.38 2.29
CA PRO A 28 -9.30 2.55 2.69
C PRO A 28 -9.02 2.61 4.19
N GLU A 29 -10.00 2.30 5.03
CA GLU A 29 -9.87 2.32 6.49
C GLU A 29 -8.84 1.29 6.96
N ALA A 30 -8.88 0.08 6.40
CA ALA A 30 -7.88 -0.94 6.68
C ALA A 30 -6.46 -0.51 6.27
N ALA A 31 -6.32 0.30 5.21
CA ALA A 31 -5.03 0.85 4.80
C ALA A 31 -4.53 1.92 5.80
N MET A 32 -5.42 2.76 6.31
CA MET A 32 -5.10 3.75 7.35
C MET A 32 -4.70 3.07 8.67
N ASP A 33 -5.45 2.07 9.11
CA ASP A 33 -5.14 1.31 10.32
C ASP A 33 -3.80 0.58 10.20
N ALA A 34 -3.50 0.01 9.03
CA ALA A 34 -2.20 -0.58 8.75
C ALA A 34 -1.07 0.46 8.83
N ALA A 35 -1.25 1.64 8.23
CA ALA A 35 -0.25 2.71 8.30
C ALA A 35 0.02 3.16 9.74
N ARG A 36 -1.04 3.37 10.53
CA ARG A 36 -0.94 3.73 11.96
C ARG A 36 -0.22 2.66 12.78
N SER A 37 -0.52 1.39 12.54
CA SER A 37 0.10 0.25 13.22
C SER A 37 1.59 0.09 12.89
N ILE A 38 1.96 0.28 11.62
CA ILE A 38 3.36 0.24 11.18
C ILE A 38 4.15 1.43 11.75
N GLY A 39 3.51 2.59 11.93
CA GLY A 39 4.14 3.83 12.33
C GLY A 39 5.09 4.40 11.26
N GLY A 40 5.86 5.42 11.64
CA GLY A 40 6.75 6.15 10.73
C GLY A 40 6.12 7.42 10.15
N SER A 41 6.78 7.98 9.15
CA SER A 41 6.36 9.24 8.50
C SER A 41 6.08 9.09 7.00
N VAL A 42 6.38 7.93 6.42
CA VAL A 42 6.23 7.65 4.98
C VAL A 42 5.74 6.23 4.79
N TRP A 43 4.68 6.09 3.99
CA TRP A 43 4.10 4.79 3.61
C TRP A 43 4.00 4.67 2.10
N VAL A 44 4.02 3.43 1.60
CA VAL A 44 3.86 3.14 0.17
C VAL A 44 2.65 2.25 -0.02
N VAL A 45 1.59 2.79 -0.61
CA VAL A 45 0.41 2.03 -1.01
C VAL A 45 0.67 1.39 -2.37
N LYS A 46 0.54 0.07 -2.46
CA LYS A 46 0.81 -0.69 -3.70
C LYS A 46 -0.36 -1.57 -4.07
N SER A 47 -0.82 -1.44 -5.31
CA SER A 47 -1.79 -2.37 -5.88
C SER A 47 -1.27 -3.81 -5.81
N GLN A 48 -2.09 -4.71 -5.30
CA GLN A 48 -1.77 -6.13 -5.21
C GLN A 48 -2.30 -6.85 -6.45
N VAL A 49 -1.47 -6.93 -7.49
CA VAL A 49 -1.78 -7.61 -8.76
C VAL A 49 -0.66 -8.56 -9.15
N HIS A 50 -0.98 -9.60 -9.94
CA HIS A 50 0.00 -10.58 -10.44
C HIS A 50 0.78 -10.08 -11.68
N ALA A 51 1.21 -8.81 -11.63
CA ALA A 51 1.92 -8.12 -12.69
C ALA A 51 3.01 -7.18 -12.13
N GLY A 52 4.11 -7.07 -12.88
CA GLY A 52 5.14 -6.03 -12.66
C GLY A 52 4.71 -4.67 -13.22
N GLY A 53 5.61 -3.68 -13.19
CA GLY A 53 5.36 -2.37 -13.83
C GLY A 53 4.32 -1.47 -13.15
N ARG A 54 3.87 -1.82 -11.94
CA ARG A 54 2.79 -1.11 -11.21
C ARG A 54 3.03 0.39 -11.03
N GLY A 55 4.29 0.83 -10.88
CA GLY A 55 4.62 2.26 -10.75
C GLY A 55 4.44 3.07 -12.04
N MET A 56 4.37 2.41 -13.20
CA MET A 56 4.02 3.04 -14.48
C MET A 56 2.51 3.04 -14.74
N GLY A 57 1.75 2.27 -13.96
CA GLY A 57 0.29 2.25 -14.03
C GLY A 57 -0.32 3.44 -13.30
N ARG A 58 -1.52 3.84 -13.73
CA ARG A 58 -2.32 4.85 -13.04
C ARG A 58 -3.61 4.23 -12.50
N PHE A 59 -4.12 4.76 -11.39
CA PHE A 59 -5.45 4.44 -10.92
C PHE A 59 -6.48 5.10 -11.85
N VAL A 60 -7.60 4.41 -12.11
CA VAL A 60 -8.69 4.96 -12.91
C VAL A 60 -9.51 5.89 -12.01
N GLY A 61 -9.71 7.13 -12.46
CA GLY A 61 -10.30 8.21 -11.64
C GLY A 61 -9.20 9.01 -10.95
N GLU A 62 -8.56 9.92 -11.70
CA GLU A 62 -7.44 10.73 -11.23
C GLU A 62 -7.75 11.37 -9.87
N VAL A 63 -6.99 10.98 -8.86
CA VAL A 63 -6.92 11.71 -7.59
C VAL A 63 -6.08 12.93 -7.88
N ASP A 64 -6.68 14.12 -7.86
CA ASP A 64 -5.92 15.34 -8.12
C ASP A 64 -4.81 15.53 -7.08
N GLU A 65 -3.80 16.33 -7.42
CA GLU A 65 -2.64 16.56 -6.56
C GLU A 65 -3.06 17.18 -5.21
N ALA A 66 -4.19 17.88 -5.15
CA ALA A 66 -4.74 18.44 -3.93
C ALA A 66 -5.34 17.36 -3.02
N ALA A 67 -6.06 16.39 -3.55
CA ALA A 67 -6.58 15.23 -2.83
C ALA A 67 -5.43 14.33 -2.35
N LEU A 68 -4.38 14.17 -3.14
CA LEU A 68 -3.16 13.49 -2.70
C LEU A 68 -2.48 14.26 -1.56
N ALA A 69 -2.40 15.59 -1.64
CA ALA A 69 -1.84 16.44 -0.59
C ALA A 69 -2.67 16.40 0.71
N LEU A 70 -4.00 16.33 0.62
CA LEU A 70 -4.89 16.15 1.77
C LEU A 70 -4.61 14.83 2.48
N VAL A 71 -4.51 13.73 1.73
CA VAL A 71 -4.17 12.41 2.28
C VAL A 71 -2.78 12.41 2.92
N VAL A 72 -1.79 13.04 2.29
CA VAL A 72 -0.44 13.20 2.86
C VAL A 72 -0.46 14.03 4.14
N ALA A 73 -1.33 15.02 4.24
CA ALA A 73 -1.54 15.82 5.45
C ALA A 73 -2.39 15.12 6.53
N GLY A 74 -2.86 13.88 6.28
CA GLY A 74 -3.70 13.13 7.21
C GLY A 74 -5.17 13.55 7.22
N ALA A 75 -5.62 14.28 6.20
CA ALA A 75 -7.02 14.63 5.96
C ALA A 75 -7.65 13.66 4.94
N ASP A 76 -8.95 13.45 5.05
CA ASP A 76 -9.68 12.61 4.08
C ASP A 76 -9.69 13.29 2.71
N ALA A 77 -9.37 12.53 1.65
CA ALA A 77 -9.56 12.99 0.28
C ALA A 77 -11.06 13.05 -0.06
N PRO A 78 -11.52 14.08 -0.80
CA PRO A 78 -12.82 14.02 -1.44
C PRO A 78 -12.84 12.84 -2.44
N GLY A 79 -13.93 12.07 -2.39
CA GLY A 79 -14.11 10.84 -3.20
C GLY A 79 -14.33 11.08 -4.68
#